data_AF-A0A1Q5TU83-F1
#
_entry.id   AF-A0A1Q5TU83-F1
#
_cell.length_a   1.000
_cell.length_b   1.000
_cell.length_c   1.000
_cell.angle_alpha   90.00
_cell.angle_beta   90.00
_cell.angle_gamma   90.00
#
_symmetry.space_group_name_H-M   'P 1'
#
loop_
_entity.id
_entity.type
_entity.pdbx_description
1 polymer ?
#
loop_
_entity_poly.entity_id
_entity_poly.type
_entity_poly.pdbx_seq_one_letter_code
_entity_poly.pdbx_strand_id
1 'polypeptide(L)' 'MVKLLIGHGADVNVQDEQEKSALLHAARVGDVSLILTLLDCGAAIDHADRLRYTPLLLCQLYKTGLRYSYF' A
#
# COMPACT_ATOMS: atom_id res chain seq x y z
N MET A 1 -0.22 8.61 -12.86
CA MET A 1 -1.08 7.51 -13.35
C MET A 1 -2.22 7.19 -12.38
N VAL A 2 -1.97 6.99 -11.08
CA VAL A 2 -2.98 6.62 -10.07
C VAL A 2 -4.22 7.53 -10.07
N LYS A 3 -4.05 8.86 -10.00
CA LYS A 3 -5.18 9.81 -10.05
C LYS A 3 -6.01 9.71 -11.34
N LEU A 4 -5.39 9.36 -12.46
CA LEU A 4 -6.07 9.20 -13.75
C LEU A 4 -6.95 7.94 -13.76
N LEU A 5 -6.44 6.83 -13.22
CA LEU A 5 -7.15 5.55 -13.09
C LEU A 5 -8.37 5.69 -12.17
N ILE A 6 -8.19 6.35 -11.02
CA ILE A 6 -9.28 6.59 -10.06
C ILE A 6 -10.33 7.54 -10.64
N GLY A 7 -9.91 8.55 -11.43
CA GLY A 7 -10.82 9.41 -12.19
C GLY A 7 -11.66 8.67 -13.24
N HIS A 8 -11.24 7.48 -13.68
CA HIS A 8 -12.00 6.61 -14.57
C HIS A 8 -12.86 5.58 -13.81
N GLY A 9 -12.99 5.71 -12.48
CA GLY A 9 -13.77 4.80 -11.65
C GLY A 9 -13.02 3.56 -11.18
N ALA A 10 -11.68 3.56 -11.28
CA ALA A 10 -10.90 2.49 -10.66
C ALA A 10 -11.02 2.55 -9.14
N ASP A 11 -11.40 1.43 -8.53
CA ASP A 11 -11.46 1.31 -7.08
C ASP A 11 -10.02 1.21 -6.52
N VAL A 12 -9.70 2.11 -5.60
CA VAL A 12 -8.38 2.24 -4.98
C VAL A 12 -8.14 1.17 -3.91
N ASN A 13 -9.20 0.54 -3.42
CA ASN A 13 -9.17 -0.47 -2.37
C ASN A 13 -9.09 -1.90 -2.91
N VAL A 14 -8.96 -2.06 -4.23
CA VAL A 14 -8.78 -3.39 -4.84
C VAL A 14 -7.56 -4.07 -4.24
N GLN A 15 -7.77 -5.31 -3.81
CA GLN A 15 -6.73 -6.20 -3.35
C GLN A 15 -6.33 -7.16 -4.48
N ASP A 16 -5.05 -7.48 -4.54
CA ASP A 16 -4.56 -8.56 -5.39
C ASP A 16 -4.87 -9.95 -4.79
N GLU A 17 -4.46 -11.02 -5.47
CA GLU A 17 -4.65 -12.40 -5.03
C GLU A 17 -3.98 -12.74 -3.68
N GLN A 18 -3.12 -11.84 -3.16
CA GLN A 18 -2.46 -11.96 -1.87
C GLN A 18 -3.11 -11.07 -0.81
N GLU A 19 -4.31 -10.54 -1.09
CA GLU A 19 -5.04 -9.60 -0.24
C GLU A 19 -4.28 -8.27 -0.06
N LYS A 20 -3.33 -7.94 -0.94
CA LYS A 20 -2.54 -6.71 -0.85
C LYS A 20 -3.22 -5.59 -1.61
N SER A 21 -3.50 -4.49 -0.92
CA SER A 21 -3.99 -3.26 -1.53
C SER A 21 -2.86 -2.50 -2.24
N ALA A 22 -3.23 -1.57 -3.13
CA ALA A 22 -2.27 -0.67 -3.78
C ALA A 22 -1.40 0.09 -2.76
N LEU A 23 -1.97 0.44 -1.60
CA LEU A 23 -1.28 1.13 -0.50
C LEU A 23 -0.20 0.26 0.13
N LEU A 24 -0.44 -1.05 0.24
CA LEU A 24 0.48 -2.05 0.76
C LEU A 24 1.70 -2.23 -0.15
N HIS A 25 1.49 -2.23 -1.47
CA HIS A 25 2.58 -2.23 -2.46
C HIS A 25 3.41 -0.95 -2.39
N ALA A 26 2.78 0.21 -2.25
CA ALA A 26 3.48 1.48 -2.09
C ALA A 26 4.33 1.52 -0.80
N ALA A 27 3.78 1.01 0.31
CA ALA A 27 4.49 0.89 1.59
C ALA A 27 5.70 -0.05 1.50
N ARG A 28 5.59 -1.16 0.78
CA ARG A 28 6.68 -2.12 0.57
C ARG A 28 7.86 -1.53 -0.21
N VAL A 29 7.57 -0.67 -1.18
CA VAL A 29 8.60 0.05 -1.96
C VAL A 29 9.19 1.22 -1.16
N GLY A 30 8.48 1.73 -0.15
CA GLY A 30 8.84 2.93 0.58
C GLY A 30 8.57 4.22 -0.22
N ASP A 31 7.70 4.16 -1.22
CA ASP A 31 7.35 5.31 -2.04
C ASP A 31 6.31 6.18 -1.34
N VAL A 32 6.81 7.13 -0.54
CA VAL A 32 5.98 8.08 0.22
C VAL A 32 5.07 8.91 -0.69
N SER A 33 5.51 9.25 -1.91
CA SER A 33 4.71 10.06 -2.83
C SER A 33 3.51 9.28 -3.35
N LEU A 34 3.71 7.99 -3.65
CA LEU A 34 2.65 7.08 -4.06
C LEU A 34 1.67 6.82 -2.91
N ILE A 35 2.17 6.64 -1.69
CA ILE A 35 1.34 6.48 -0.47
C ILE A 35 0.44 7.70 -0.29
N LEU A 36 1.00 8.92 -0.33
CA LEU A 36 0.22 10.15 -0.19
C LEU A 36 -0.82 10.28 -1.31
N THR A 37 -0.47 9.92 -2.54
CA THR A 37 -1.40 9.95 -3.67
C THR A 37 -2.58 8.97 -3.48
N LEU A 38 -2.32 7.78 -2.96
CA LEU A 38 -3.37 6.78 -2.70
C LEU A 38 -4.27 7.20 -1.53
N LEU A 39 -3.68 7.75 -0.46
CA LEU A 39 -4.42 8.31 0.67
C LEU A 39 -5.32 9.48 0.25
N ASP A 40 -4.80 10.40 -0.57
CA ASP A 40 -5.57 11.51 -1.15
C ASP A 40 -6.77 11.01 -1.97
N CYS A 41 -6.66 9.81 -2.55
CA CYS A 41 -7.72 9.20 -3.33
C CYS A 41 -8.67 8.32 -2.51
N GLY A 42 -8.55 8.32 -1.17
CA GLY A 42 -9.44 7.56 -0.28
C GLY A 42 -9.04 6.10 -0.07
N ALA A 43 -7.78 5.74 -0.30
CA ALA A 43 -7.29 4.40 0.02
C ALA A 43 -7.45 4.09 1.51
N ALA A 44 -8.04 2.94 1.80
CA ALA A 44 -8.27 2.46 3.14
C ALA A 44 -6.96 2.00 3.78
N ILE A 45 -6.64 2.60 4.93
CA ILE A 45 -5.37 2.41 5.65
C ILE A 45 -5.32 1.11 6.45
N ASP A 46 -6.48 0.51 6.66
CA ASP A 46 -6.72 -0.62 7.55
C ASP A 46 -6.68 -1.97 6.83
N HIS A 47 -6.67 -1.97 5.50
CA HIS A 47 -6.60 -3.19 4.71
C HIS A 47 -5.27 -3.88 5.00
N ALA A 48 -5.38 -5.01 5.69
CA ALA A 48 -4.25 -5.87 5.99
C ALA A 48 -4.10 -6.91 4.88
N ASP A 49 -2.85 -7.17 4.51
CA ASP A 49 -2.43 -8.35 3.74
C ASP A 49 -2.85 -9.63 4.50
N ARG A 50 -2.95 -10.76 3.80
CA ARG A 50 -3.14 -12.11 4.34
C ARG A 50 -2.23 -12.47 5.53
N LEU A 51 -1.07 -11.84 5.64
CA LEU A 51 -0.09 -11.92 6.74
C LEU A 51 -0.38 -10.93 7.88
N ARG A 52 -1.54 -10.27 7.86
CA ARG A 52 -2.00 -9.21 8.77
C ARG A 52 -1.09 -7.97 8.80
N TYR A 53 -0.26 -7.78 7.79
CA TYR A 53 0.54 -6.57 7.65
C TYR A 53 -0.32 -5.41 7.19
N THR A 54 -0.42 -4.37 8.02
CA THR A 54 -1.02 -3.10 7.61
C THR A 54 0.03 -2.23 6.90
N PRO A 55 -0.40 -1.30 6.03
CA PRO A 55 0.48 -0.32 5.41
C PRO A 55 1.34 0.44 6.44
N LEU A 56 0.76 0.78 7.61
CA LEU A 56 1.48 1.42 8.71
C LEU A 56 2.60 0.53 9.27
N LEU A 57 2.30 -0.76 9.50
CA LEU A 57 3.27 -1.73 10.03
C LEU A 57 4.44 -1.93 9.06
N LEU A 58 4.18 -1.99 7.74
CA LEU A 58 5.23 -2.07 6.73
C LEU A 58 6.10 -0.81 6.71
N CYS A 59 5.51 0.37 6.64
CA CYS A 59 6.25 1.64 6.69
C CYS A 59 7.18 1.71 7.91
N GLN A 60 6.72 1.22 9.06
CA GLN A 60 7.51 1.20 10.29
C GLN A 60 8.64 0.18 10.22
N LEU A 61 8.40 -1.06 9.74
CA LEU A 61 9.41 -2.09 9.56
C LEU A 61 10.54 -1.64 8.61
N TYR A 62 10.18 -1.07 7.47
CA TYR A 62 11.15 -0.56 6.49
C TYR A 62 11.94 0.65 7.02
N LYS A 63 11.29 1.56 7.78
CA LYS A 63 11.98 2.71 8.40
C LYS A 63 12.93 2.28 9.52
N THR A 64 12.65 1.18 10.20
CA THR A 64 13.52 0.63 11.27
C THR A 64 14.67 -0.24 10.77
N GLY A 65 14.88 -0.38 9.45
CA GLY A 65 16.08 -1.04 8.92
C GLY A 65 16.10 -2.56 9.08
N LEU A 66 14.96 -3.19 9.38
CA LEU A 66 14.82 -4.64 9.24
C LEU A 66 14.55 -4.96 7.77
N ARG A 67 15.65 -5.11 7.00
CA ARG A 67 15.64 -5.85 5.74
C ARG A 67 14.97 -7.19 6.02
N TYR A 68 13.71 -7.35 5.61
CA TYR A 68 13.13 -8.68 5.45
C TYR A 68 13.87 -9.34 4.29
N SER A 69 14.94 -10.03 4.64
CA SER A 69 15.52 -11.10 3.83
C SER A 69 14.57 -12.29 3.86
N TYR A 70 13.51 -12.24 3.06
CA TYR A 70 12.83 -13.45 2.59
C TYR A 70 12.44 -13.24 1.13
N PHE A 71 13.30 -13.83 0.29
CA PHE A 71 13.39 -13.86 -1.18
C PHE A 71 13.88 -12.59 -1.87
#